data_AF-A0A7K2LV06-F1
#
_entry.id   AF-A0A7K2LV06-F1
#
_cell.length_a   1.000
_cell.length_b   1.000
_cell.length_c   1.000
_cell.angle_alpha   90.00
_cell.angle_beta   90.00
_cell.angle_gamma   90.00
#
_symmetry.space_group_name_H-M   'P 1'
#
loop_
_entity.id
_entity.type
_entity.pdbx_description
1 polymer ?
#
loop_
_entity_poly.entity_id
_entity_poly.type
_entity_poly.pdbx_seq_one_letter_code
_entity_poly.pdbx_strand_id
1 'polypeptide(L)'
;GGARADFADRETAERLTGCVSGAIVPFSFDPRLRLVVDPELLEQDEIWFNAARLDRSLAMSPRTYAEVARPLFAAVAEPPRHTTVAPVAAPGGR
;
A
#
# COMPACT_ATOMS: atom_id res chain seq x y z
N GLY A 1 -11.48 -21.99 -8.72
CA GLY A 1 -10.60 -21.54 -9.81
C GLY A 1 -9.73 -20.44 -9.27
N GLY A 2 -8.43 -20.66 -9.18
CA GLY A 2 -7.47 -19.63 -8.76
C GLY A 2 -6.66 -19.20 -9.96
N ALA A 3 -6.88 -17.98 -10.44
CA ALA A 3 -5.93 -17.37 -11.36
C ALA A 3 -4.68 -17.01 -10.54
N ARG A 4 -3.52 -17.49 -10.98
CA ARG A 4 -2.23 -17.08 -10.43
C ARG A 4 -2.10 -15.56 -10.61
N ALA A 5 -1.73 -14.86 -9.55
CA ALA A 5 -1.38 -13.45 -9.61
C ALA A 5 0.15 -13.34 -9.48
N ASP A 6 0.76 -12.46 -10.27
CA ASP A 6 2.19 -12.12 -10.21
C ASP A 6 2.31 -10.60 -10.09
N PHE A 7 3.47 -10.11 -9.63
CA PHE A 7 3.74 -8.68 -9.57
C PHE A 7 3.86 -8.10 -10.98
N ALA A 8 3.26 -6.92 -11.19
CA ALA A 8 3.50 -6.15 -12.39
C ALA A 8 4.96 -5.68 -12.46
N ASP A 9 5.54 -5.66 -13.67
CA ASP A 9 6.80 -4.96 -13.88
C ASP A 9 6.63 -3.44 -13.67
N ARG A 10 7.76 -2.76 -13.47
CA ARG A 10 7.80 -1.31 -13.20
C ARG A 10 7.09 -0.51 -14.28
N GLU A 11 7.40 -0.77 -15.55
CA GLU A 11 6.85 0.01 -16.67
C GLU A 11 5.32 -0.09 -16.71
N THR A 12 4.79 -1.29 -16.50
CA THR A 12 3.36 -1.57 -16.48
C THR A 12 2.69 -0.92 -15.29
N ALA A 13 3.29 -0.99 -14.09
CA ALA A 13 2.76 -0.33 -12.91
C ALA A 13 2.69 1.19 -13.08
N GLU A 14 3.76 1.82 -13.57
CA GLU A 14 3.81 3.27 -13.77
C GLU A 14 2.82 3.73 -14.86
N ARG A 15 2.71 2.99 -15.97
CA ARG A 15 1.78 3.29 -17.05
C ARG A 15 0.32 3.20 -16.62
N LEU A 16 -0.05 2.17 -15.85
CA LEU A 16 -1.45 1.96 -15.44
C LEU A 16 -1.88 2.88 -14.29
N THR A 17 -0.94 3.31 -13.45
CA THR A 17 -1.25 4.15 -12.27
C THR A 17 -0.96 5.63 -12.48
N GLY A 18 -0.17 5.99 -13.49
CA GLY A 18 0.32 7.35 -13.72
C GLY A 18 1.31 7.84 -12.65
N CYS A 19 1.75 6.97 -11.75
CA CYS A 19 2.65 7.28 -10.66
C CYS A 19 4.03 6.66 -10.90
N VAL A 20 5.09 7.28 -10.42
CA VAL A 20 6.40 6.63 -10.36
C VAL A 20 6.37 5.50 -9.33
N SER A 21 7.10 4.41 -9.60
CA SER A 21 7.25 3.31 -8.64
C SER A 21 7.81 3.81 -7.31
N GLY A 22 7.21 3.35 -6.22
CA GLY A 22 7.46 3.88 -4.87
C GLY A 22 6.54 5.04 -4.47
N ALA A 23 5.83 5.67 -5.41
CA ALA A 23 4.85 6.73 -5.14
C ALA A 23 3.43 6.38 -5.62
N ILE A 24 3.18 5.12 -6.01
CA ILE A 24 1.87 4.64 -6.43
C ILE A 24 0.87 4.84 -5.29
N VAL A 25 -0.21 5.56 -5.58
CA VAL A 25 -1.27 5.83 -4.62
C VAL A 25 -2.22 4.62 -4.49
N PRO A 26 -2.89 4.45 -3.34
CA PRO A 26 -3.86 3.37 -3.14
C PRO A 26 -5.22 3.70 -3.79
N PHE A 27 -5.24 4.28 -4.99
CA PHE A 27 -6.45 4.56 -5.75
C PHE A 27 -6.32 4.00 -7.16
N SER A 28 -7.45 3.58 -7.73
CA SER A 28 -7.52 3.22 -9.14
C SER A 28 -8.21 4.34 -9.91
N PHE A 29 -7.51 4.89 -10.90
CA PHE A 29 -8.07 5.86 -11.85
C PHE A 29 -8.23 5.25 -13.25
N ASP A 30 -7.77 4.01 -13.45
CA ASP A 30 -7.85 3.30 -14.71
C ASP A 30 -8.87 2.15 -14.61
N PRO A 31 -9.87 2.07 -15.51
CA PRO A 31 -10.90 1.04 -15.46
C PRO A 31 -10.36 -0.40 -15.62
N ARG A 32 -9.12 -0.56 -16.11
CA ARG A 32 -8.43 -1.86 -16.19
C ARG A 32 -7.88 -2.33 -14.84
N LEU A 33 -7.76 -1.44 -13.86
CA LEU A 33 -7.26 -1.73 -12.53
C LEU A 33 -8.42 -1.86 -11.54
N ARG A 34 -8.52 -3.02 -10.91
CA ARG A 34 -9.43 -3.25 -9.79
C ARG A 34 -8.69 -3.02 -8.47
N LEU A 35 -9.18 -2.09 -7.66
CA LEU A 35 -8.65 -1.85 -6.32
C LEU A 35 -9.20 -2.89 -5.35
N VAL A 36 -8.31 -3.60 -4.67
CA VAL A 36 -8.62 -4.55 -3.60
C VAL A 36 -7.97 -4.06 -2.32
N VAL A 37 -8.71 -4.07 -1.21
CA VAL A 37 -8.26 -3.59 0.10
C VAL A 37 -8.57 -4.65 1.15
N ASP A 38 -7.60 -4.88 2.04
CA ASP A 38 -7.79 -5.75 3.19
C ASP A 38 -8.76 -5.11 4.20
N PRO A 39 -9.83 -5.81 4.65
CA PRO A 39 -10.75 -5.28 5.66
C PRO A 39 -10.08 -4.80 6.95
N GLU A 40 -8.96 -5.43 7.35
CA GLU A 40 -8.21 -5.05 8.57
C GLU A 40 -7.66 -3.60 8.50
N LEU A 41 -7.57 -3.01 7.31
CA LEU A 41 -7.21 -1.59 7.14
C LEU A 41 -8.22 -0.66 7.85
N LEU A 42 -9.49 -1.05 7.93
CA LEU A 42 -10.55 -0.25 8.56
C LEU A 42 -10.46 -0.19 10.08
N GLU A 43 -9.63 -1.05 10.68
CA GLU A 43 -9.40 -1.10 12.13
C GLU A 43 -8.31 -0.12 12.57
N GLN A 44 -7.60 0.50 11.63
CA GLN A 44 -6.56 1.47 11.91
C GLN A 44 -7.17 2.85 12.19
N ASP A 45 -6.49 3.68 12.98
CA ASP A 45 -6.91 5.06 13.21
C ASP A 45 -6.66 5.94 11.97
N GLU A 46 -5.56 5.67 11.26
CA GLU A 46 -5.07 6.47 10.14
C GLU A 46 -4.23 5.64 9.16
N ILE A 47 -4.32 5.95 7.88
CA ILE A 47 -3.45 5.40 6.83
C ILE A 47 -2.54 6.48 6.27
N TRP A 48 -1.31 6.08 5.95
CA TRP A 48 -0.30 6.93 5.33
C TRP A 48 0.11 6.34 3.99
N PHE A 49 0.13 7.18 2.95
CA PHE A 49 0.60 6.80 1.63
C PHE A 49 1.23 7.98 0.90
N ASN A 50 2.06 7.70 -0.10
CA ASN A 50 2.71 8.76 -0.88
C ASN A 50 1.70 9.57 -1.70
N ALA A 51 1.90 10.87 -1.78
CA ALA A 51 0.99 11.81 -2.45
C ALA A 51 1.20 11.84 -3.98
N ALA A 52 1.31 10.67 -4.62
CA ALA A 52 1.80 10.50 -6.00
C ALA A 52 3.21 11.07 -6.24
N ARG A 53 3.97 11.32 -5.17
CA ARG A 53 5.34 11.83 -5.16
C ARG A 53 6.15 11.17 -4.05
N LEU A 54 7.47 11.11 -4.20
CA LEU A 54 8.38 10.46 -3.25
C LEU A 54 8.73 11.34 -2.05
N ASP A 55 8.47 12.64 -2.12
CA ASP A 55 8.89 13.63 -1.12
C ASP A 55 7.79 13.98 -0.10
N ARG A 56 6.58 13.41 -0.25
CA ARG A 56 5.42 13.75 0.58
C ARG A 56 4.46 12.59 0.73
N SER A 57 3.85 12.51 1.91
CA SER A 57 2.79 11.57 2.23
C SER A 57 1.50 12.30 2.57
N LEU A 58 0.37 11.60 2.42
CA LEU A 58 -0.95 11.98 2.88
C LEU A 58 -1.35 11.06 4.02
N ALA A 59 -1.98 11.66 5.02
CA ALA A 59 -2.64 10.96 6.12
C ALA A 59 -4.15 11.03 5.92
N MET A 60 -4.85 9.92 6.10
CA MET A 60 -6.29 9.84 5.87
C MET A 60 -6.93 8.81 6.80
N SER A 61 -8.17 9.07 7.24
CA SER A 61 -8.98 8.04 7.91
C SER A 61 -9.28 6.88 6.95
N PRO A 62 -9.13 5.61 7.36
CA PRO A 62 -9.50 4.47 6.52
C PRO A 62 -10.96 4.49 6.06
N ARG A 63 -11.87 5.05 6.88
CA ARG A 63 -13.29 5.18 6.54
C ARG A 63 -13.50 6.12 5.37
N THR A 64 -12.93 7.32 5.43
CA THR A 64 -12.98 8.28 4.32
C THR A 64 -12.31 7.72 3.07
N TYR A 65 -11.18 7.04 3.25
CA TYR A 65 -10.52 6.35 2.15
C TYR A 65 -11.44 5.33 1.47
N ALA A 66 -12.14 4.47 2.22
CA ALA A 66 -13.05 3.49 1.67
C ALA A 66 -14.25 4.12 0.94
N GLU A 67 -14.81 5.22 1.46
CA GLU A 67 -15.92 5.95 0.84
C GLU A 67 -15.53 6.55 -0.52
N VAL A 68 -14.31 7.10 -0.62
CA VAL A 68 -13.77 7.70 -1.84
C VAL A 68 -13.32 6.63 -2.83
N ALA A 69 -12.54 5.64 -2.37
CA ALA A 69 -11.89 4.66 -3.21
C ALA A 69 -12.82 3.52 -3.68
N ARG A 70 -13.88 3.24 -2.91
CA ARG A 70 -14.87 2.18 -3.19
C ARG A 70 -14.23 0.85 -3.61
N PRO A 71 -13.30 0.30 -2.81
CA PRO A 71 -12.55 -0.90 -3.19
C PRO A 71 -13.42 -2.17 -3.11
N LEU A 72 -12.91 -3.24 -3.72
CA LEU A 72 -13.35 -4.58 -3.35
C LEU A 72 -12.64 -4.99 -2.06
N PHE A 73 -13.39 -5.39 -1.05
CA PHE A 73 -12.81 -5.91 0.18
C PHE A 73 -12.53 -7.40 0.08
N ALA A 74 -11.28 -7.79 0.38
CA ALA A 74 -10.86 -9.18 0.46
C ALA A 74 -9.61 -9.30 1.33
N ALA A 75 -9.47 -10.38 2.09
CA ALA A 75 -8.25 -10.68 2.81
C ALA A 75 -7.11 -10.91 1.81
N VAL A 76 -6.09 -10.06 1.86
CA VAL A 76 -4.94 -10.05 0.94
C VAL A 76 -3.61 -9.90 1.66
N ALA A 77 -3.61 -9.45 2.92
CA ALA A 77 -2.41 -9.37 3.74
C ALA A 77 -2.06 -10.76 4.30
N GLU A 78 -0.76 -11.07 4.32
CA GLU A 78 -0.26 -12.13 5.20
C GLU A 78 -0.04 -11.54 6.61
N PRO A 79 -0.41 -12.25 7.69
CA PRO A 79 -0.15 -11.78 9.04
C PRO A 79 1.34 -11.46 9.24
N PRO A 80 1.68 -10.39 9.98
CA PRO A 80 3.06 -9.98 10.15
C PRO A 80 3.90 -11.12 10.75
N ARG A 81 4.93 -11.54 10.02
CA ARG A 81 5.95 -12.45 10.53
C ARG A 81 6.91 -11.62 11.38
N HIS A 82 6.71 -11.63 12.70
CA HIS A 82 7.62 -10.93 13.62
C HIS A 82 9.02 -11.56 13.53
N THR A 83 9.93 -10.91 12.79
CA THR A 83 11.35 -11.19 12.88
C THR A 83 11.92 -10.28 13.95
N THR A 84 12.35 -10.84 15.08
CA THR A 84 13.10 -10.08 16.09
C THR A 84 14.37 -9.54 15.45
N VAL A 85 14.38 -8.25 15.10
CA VAL A 85 15.62 -7.56 14.74
C VAL A 85 16.37 -7.32 16.05
N ALA A 86 17.51 -7.99 16.23
CA ALA A 86 18.38 -7.75 17.36
C ALA A 86 18.76 -6.25 17.38
N PRO A 87 18.74 -5.59 18.56
CA PRO A 87 19.06 -4.17 18.64
C PRO A 87 20.47 -3.93 18.09
N VAL A 88 20.59 -2.94 17.21
CA VAL A 88 21.89 -2.47 16.73
C VAL A 88 22.68 -1.98 17.93
N ALA A 89 23.84 -2.58 18.18
CA ALA A 89 24.72 -2.17 19.27
C ALA A 89 25.08 -0.69 19.09
N ALA A 90 24.87 0.12 20.12
CA ALA A 90 25.24 1.52 20.12
C ALA A 90 26.75 1.63 19.79
N PRO A 91 27.17 2.59 18.95
CA PRO A 91 28.59 2.79 18.68
C PRO A 91 29.30 3.12 19.99
N GLY A 92 30.29 2.30 20.33
CA GLY A 92 31.11 2.45 21.53
C GLY A 92 31.69 3.86 21.62
N GLY A 93 31.51 4.48 22.78
CA GLY A 93 31.96 5.84 23.04
C GLY A 93 33.48 5.93 23.20
N ARG A 94 34.04 6.89 22.46
CA ARG A 94 35.35 7.58 22.57
C ARG A 94 36.61 6.75 22.42
#